data_AF-A1ZS13-F1
#
_entry.id   AF-A1ZS13-F1
#
_cell.length_a   1.000
_cell.length_b   1.000
_cell.length_c   1.000
_cell.angle_alpha   90.00
_cell.angle_beta   90.00
_cell.angle_gamma   90.00
#
_symmetry.space_group_name_H-M   'P 1'
#
loop_
_entity.id
_entity.type
_entity.pdbx_description
1 polymer ?
#
loop_
_entity_poly.entity_id
_entity_poly.type
_entity_poly.pdbx_seq_one_letter_code
_entity_poly.pdbx_strand_id
1 'polypeptide(L)'
;MNKHLFTLFACIQLISFATFGQSKLKPHYKGYDIFSTRKYVYIVRTDLGCFLRAKKLGGSNTTKSEIFPLNEALGNAKHYVGYTNRKGEDSKRCAVWENTYSTHKNFGDAKGKVKDIGSPLAKNGDHYFALSTEEMGKVVYVIKGFKYYVFKSLSSTKTLNEGVLPKKLQSDVVAFWGRKKYIYILKNTKERGPLIYRATASILNNMKPQLSSTVSAPNIGVRNFLIGGLTAKKNGGTSAVWKSVSSAFPFCNDS
;
A
#
# COMPACT_ATOMS: atom_id res chain seq x y z
N MET A 1 -12.10 -18.47 -71.28
CA MET A 1 -11.52 -17.11 -71.37
C MET A 1 -12.34 -16.17 -70.50
N ASN A 2 -11.67 -15.32 -69.72
CA ASN A 2 -12.17 -14.27 -68.79
C ASN A 2 -12.88 -14.80 -67.52
N LYS A 3 -12.28 -14.75 -66.32
CA LYS A 3 -11.76 -13.65 -65.46
C LYS A 3 -12.84 -12.68 -64.96
N HIS A 4 -12.86 -12.57 -63.62
CA HIS A 4 -13.29 -11.43 -62.77
C HIS A 4 -14.81 -11.27 -62.53
N LEU A 5 -15.35 -10.94 -61.34
CA LEU A 5 -14.84 -10.66 -59.98
C LEU A 5 -16.06 -10.29 -59.09
N PHE A 6 -15.90 -10.35 -57.76
CA PHE A 6 -16.64 -9.60 -56.71
C PHE A 6 -18.10 -10.00 -56.41
N THR A 7 -18.59 -10.19 -55.18
CA THR A 7 -18.09 -9.91 -53.82
C THR A 7 -18.82 -10.81 -52.83
N LEU A 8 -18.10 -11.54 -51.98
CA LEU A 8 -18.66 -12.30 -50.86
C LEU A 8 -18.76 -11.37 -49.63
N PHE A 9 -19.98 -11.02 -49.21
CA PHE A 9 -20.22 -10.30 -47.95
C PHE A 9 -20.07 -11.28 -46.78
N ALA A 10 -18.84 -11.43 -46.27
CA ALA A 10 -18.61 -12.11 -45.00
C ALA A 10 -18.85 -11.11 -43.86
N CYS A 11 -20.08 -11.11 -43.33
CA CYS A 11 -20.38 -10.46 -42.05
C CYS A 11 -19.66 -11.22 -40.92
N ILE A 12 -18.43 -10.81 -40.64
CA ILE A 12 -17.73 -11.16 -39.40
C ILE A 12 -18.44 -10.42 -38.27
N GLN A 13 -19.37 -11.11 -37.62
CA GLN A 13 -19.88 -10.69 -36.31
C GLN A 13 -18.74 -10.83 -35.31
N LEU A 14 -18.01 -9.73 -35.08
CA LEU A 14 -17.17 -9.55 -33.91
C LEU A 14 -18.09 -9.62 -32.68
N ILE A 15 -18.21 -10.82 -32.10
CA ILE A 15 -18.67 -10.97 -30.73
C ILE A 15 -17.55 -10.40 -29.86
N SER A 16 -17.56 -9.08 -29.69
CA SER A 16 -16.77 -8.43 -28.67
C SER A 16 -17.29 -8.94 -27.33
N PHE A 17 -16.57 -9.88 -26.73
CA PHE A 17 -16.70 -10.19 -25.32
C PHE A 17 -16.45 -8.90 -24.54
N ALA A 18 -17.50 -8.18 -24.18
CA ALA A 18 -17.46 -7.23 -23.09
C ALA A 18 -17.35 -8.06 -21.81
N THR A 19 -16.16 -8.61 -21.53
CA THR A 19 -15.82 -8.99 -20.17
C THR A 19 -15.85 -7.70 -19.35
N PHE A 20 -16.98 -7.42 -18.70
CA PHE A 20 -17.05 -6.50 -17.58
C PHE A 20 -16.22 -7.10 -16.44
N GLY A 21 -14.90 -7.00 -16.56
CA GLY A 21 -13.97 -7.34 -15.51
C GLY A 21 -14.13 -6.32 -14.39
N GLN A 22 -14.76 -6.72 -13.29
CA GLN A 22 -14.57 -6.04 -12.00
C GLN A 22 -13.07 -6.03 -11.71
N SER A 23 -12.42 -4.90 -11.95
CA SER A 23 -11.03 -4.74 -11.56
C SER A 23 -11.00 -4.49 -10.05
N LYS A 24 -10.83 -5.59 -9.32
CA LYS A 24 -10.34 -5.59 -7.96
C LYS A 24 -9.07 -4.74 -7.91
N LEU A 25 -8.90 -3.92 -6.86
CA LEU A 25 -7.56 -3.45 -6.50
C LEU A 25 -6.64 -4.66 -6.52
N LYS A 26 -5.59 -4.63 -7.37
CA LYS A 26 -4.64 -5.73 -7.45
C LYS A 26 -4.05 -5.96 -6.04
N PRO A 27 -3.73 -7.21 -5.65
CA PRO A 27 -2.89 -7.44 -4.48
C PRO A 27 -1.63 -6.56 -4.61
N HIS A 28 -1.14 -6.08 -3.46
CA HIS A 28 -0.05 -5.12 -3.27
C HIS A 28 0.90 -4.91 -4.46
N TYR A 29 1.15 -3.64 -4.79
CA TYR A 29 2.09 -3.25 -5.84
C TYR A 29 3.41 -2.78 -5.22
N LYS A 30 4.55 -3.25 -5.74
CA LYS A 30 5.87 -2.78 -5.31
C LYS A 30 5.98 -1.27 -5.53
N GLY A 31 6.44 -0.53 -4.53
CA GLY A 31 6.50 0.92 -4.57
C GLY A 31 5.20 1.62 -4.19
N TYR A 32 4.20 0.86 -3.73
CA TYR A 32 3.00 1.37 -3.08
C TYR A 32 2.89 0.83 -1.66
N ASP A 33 3.07 1.70 -0.67
CA ASP A 33 2.93 1.31 0.73
C ASP A 33 2.23 2.37 1.54
N ILE A 34 1.52 1.90 2.55
CA ILE A 34 0.94 2.72 3.60
C ILE A 34 1.77 2.49 4.86
N PHE A 35 2.19 3.55 5.53
CA PHE A 35 2.83 3.44 6.83
C PHE A 35 2.51 4.62 7.72
N SER A 36 2.76 4.50 9.02
CA SER A 36 2.66 5.64 9.93
C SER A 36 4.01 5.99 10.54
N THR A 37 4.21 7.28 10.77
CA THR A 37 5.33 7.77 11.55
C THR A 37 4.96 9.08 12.26
N ARG A 38 5.30 9.19 13.54
CA ARG A 38 4.80 10.22 14.47
C ARG A 38 3.27 10.32 14.44
N LYS A 39 2.73 11.51 14.17
CA LYS A 39 1.30 11.82 14.11
C LYS A 39 0.68 11.62 12.72
N TYR A 40 1.47 11.19 11.73
CA TYR A 40 1.05 11.11 10.33
C TYR A 40 1.02 9.68 9.81
N VAL A 41 0.17 9.48 8.80
CA VAL A 41 0.09 8.31 7.94
C VAL A 41 0.50 8.77 6.54
N TYR A 42 1.23 7.91 5.84
CA TYR A 42 1.82 8.16 4.55
C TYR A 42 1.31 7.12 3.57
N ILE A 43 1.13 7.53 2.32
CA ILE A 43 0.90 6.64 1.18
C ILE A 43 1.95 6.99 0.15
N VAL A 44 2.81 6.04 -0.22
CA VAL A 44 3.82 6.25 -1.27
C VAL A 44 3.28 5.74 -2.60
N ARG A 45 3.54 6.48 -3.68
CA ARG A 45 3.19 6.15 -5.06
C ARG A 45 4.41 6.42 -5.93
N THR A 46 5.29 5.44 -6.08
CA THR A 46 6.49 5.57 -6.91
C THR A 46 6.16 5.76 -8.38
N ASP A 47 5.07 5.17 -8.84
CA ASP A 47 4.51 5.36 -10.18
C ASP A 47 4.10 6.80 -10.47
N LEU A 48 3.85 7.59 -9.42
CA LEU A 48 3.57 9.04 -9.51
C LEU A 48 4.73 9.91 -9.01
N GLY A 49 5.87 9.32 -8.62
CA GLY A 49 6.99 10.05 -8.04
C GLY A 49 6.61 10.90 -6.81
N CYS A 50 5.62 10.49 -6.02
CA CYS A 50 5.13 11.29 -4.90
C CYS A 50 4.65 10.46 -3.70
N PHE A 51 4.42 11.15 -2.58
CA PHE A 51 3.78 10.56 -1.41
C PHE A 51 2.75 11.51 -0.80
N LEU A 52 1.64 10.94 -0.33
CA LEU A 52 0.62 11.64 0.44
C LEU A 52 0.95 11.54 1.92
N ARG A 53 0.75 12.63 2.66
CA ARG A 53 0.84 12.73 4.12
C ARG A 53 -0.49 13.20 4.69
N ALA A 54 -1.04 12.48 5.68
CA ALA A 54 -2.26 12.86 6.37
C ALA A 54 -2.24 12.48 7.85
N LYS A 55 -3.01 13.16 8.70
CA LYS A 55 -3.14 12.76 10.13
C LYS A 55 -3.95 11.47 10.30
N LYS A 56 -4.93 11.24 9.42
CA LYS A 56 -5.82 10.07 9.35
C LYS A 56 -6.19 9.82 7.88
N LEU A 57 -6.44 8.56 7.53
CA LEU A 57 -6.81 8.18 6.17
C LEU A 57 -8.34 8.09 5.96
N GLY A 58 -9.09 7.70 6.99
CA GLY A 58 -10.54 7.57 6.94
C GLY A 58 -11.26 8.69 7.72
N GLY A 59 -12.57 8.77 7.51
CA GLY A 59 -13.46 9.72 8.19
C GLY A 59 -13.74 10.99 7.38
N SER A 60 -14.07 12.08 8.06
CA SER A 60 -14.50 13.34 7.44
C SER A 60 -13.51 13.89 6.41
N ASN A 61 -14.06 14.41 5.31
CA ASN A 61 -13.34 15.08 4.22
C ASN A 61 -12.59 16.35 4.67
N THR A 62 -12.80 16.83 5.89
CA THR A 62 -12.08 17.99 6.45
C THR A 62 -10.65 17.67 6.90
N THR A 63 -10.26 16.39 6.91
CA THR A 63 -8.88 16.01 7.25
C THR A 63 -7.95 16.35 6.09
N LYS A 64 -7.25 17.49 6.18
CA LYS A 64 -6.24 17.89 5.19
C LYS A 64 -5.20 16.78 4.97
N SER A 65 -5.02 16.42 3.71
CA SER A 65 -3.92 15.61 3.19
C SER A 65 -3.06 16.48 2.28
N GLU A 66 -1.75 16.28 2.33
CA GLU A 66 -0.79 17.02 1.51
C GLU A 66 -0.01 16.01 0.67
N ILE A 67 0.29 16.38 -0.57
CA ILE A 67 1.10 15.56 -1.48
C ILE A 67 2.47 16.23 -1.60
N PHE A 68 3.52 15.43 -1.53
CA PHE A 68 4.90 15.88 -1.64
C PHE A 68 5.63 15.06 -2.70
N PRO A 69 6.61 15.65 -3.39
CA PRO A 69 7.47 14.90 -4.30
C PRO A 69 8.29 13.86 -3.53
N LEU A 70 8.42 12.68 -4.13
CA LEU A 70 9.35 11.64 -3.73
C LEU A 70 10.68 11.92 -4.43
N ASN A 71 11.77 11.94 -3.68
CA ASN A 71 13.10 12.08 -4.28
C ASN A 71 13.37 10.90 -5.24
N GLU A 72 13.84 11.21 -6.44
CA GLU A 72 14.04 10.24 -7.52
C GLU A 72 14.97 9.08 -7.11
N ALA A 73 16.01 9.36 -6.32
CA ALA A 73 16.92 8.33 -5.80
C ALA A 73 16.21 7.27 -4.94
N LEU A 74 15.03 7.59 -4.40
CA LEU A 74 14.21 6.68 -3.62
C LEU A 74 13.12 6.00 -4.44
N GLY A 75 12.85 6.44 -5.67
CA GLY A 75 11.70 6.02 -6.48
C GLY A 75 11.71 4.55 -6.91
N ASN A 76 12.89 3.92 -6.97
CA ASN A 76 13.05 2.52 -7.37
C ASN A 76 13.03 1.52 -6.20
N ALA A 77 12.80 1.99 -4.98
CA ALA A 77 12.62 1.10 -3.84
C ALA A 77 11.35 0.25 -4.02
N LYS A 78 11.41 -1.00 -3.56
CA LYS A 78 10.31 -1.95 -3.69
C LYS A 78 9.28 -1.77 -2.58
N HIS A 79 9.70 -1.33 -1.39
CA HIS A 79 8.79 -1.05 -0.29
C HIS A 79 9.18 0.18 0.52
N TYR A 80 8.20 0.75 1.22
CA TYR A 80 8.40 1.84 2.17
C TYR A 80 7.79 1.53 3.53
N VAL A 81 8.56 1.78 4.59
CA VAL A 81 8.13 1.51 5.96
C VAL A 81 8.46 2.66 6.90
N GLY A 82 7.50 2.99 7.77
CA GLY A 82 7.65 3.99 8.81
C GLY A 82 8.13 3.37 10.11
N TYR A 83 9.12 4.01 10.72
CA TYR A 83 9.60 3.70 12.05
C TYR A 83 9.31 4.85 12.99
N THR A 84 8.79 4.55 14.16
CA THR A 84 8.64 5.51 15.24
C THR A 84 8.87 4.78 16.54
N ASN A 85 9.78 5.29 17.38
CA ASN A 85 9.89 4.84 18.76
C ASN A 85 8.63 5.24 19.55
N ARG A 86 8.42 4.63 20.73
CA ARG A 86 7.22 4.89 21.56
C ARG A 86 6.99 6.38 21.85
N LYS A 87 8.09 7.14 22.04
CA LYS A 87 8.05 8.58 22.36
C LYS A 87 7.82 9.49 21.15
N GLY A 88 7.88 8.98 19.91
CA GLY A 88 7.72 9.80 18.70
C GLY A 88 8.97 10.57 18.26
N GLU A 89 10.06 10.47 19.03
CA GLU A 89 11.26 11.30 18.90
C GLU A 89 12.13 10.82 17.73
N ASP A 90 12.48 9.53 17.70
CA ASP A 90 13.27 8.93 16.62
C ASP A 90 12.35 8.28 15.59
N SER A 91 11.84 9.13 14.70
CA SER A 91 10.98 8.74 13.61
C SER A 91 11.77 8.67 12.30
N LYS A 92 11.86 7.48 11.72
CA LYS A 92 12.54 7.27 10.44
C LYS A 92 11.55 6.77 9.40
N ARG A 93 11.82 7.06 8.14
CA ARG A 93 11.15 6.45 7.00
C ARG A 93 12.18 5.64 6.26
N CYS A 94 11.81 4.46 5.82
CA CYS A 94 12.75 3.60 5.12
C CYS A 94 12.24 3.24 3.74
N ALA A 95 13.18 3.26 2.81
CA ALA A 95 13.03 2.72 1.47
C ALA A 95 13.76 1.37 1.46
N VAL A 96 13.12 0.34 0.93
CA VAL A 96 13.57 -1.06 0.97
C VAL A 96 13.74 -1.57 -0.45
N TRP A 97 14.95 -1.99 -0.79
CA TRP A 97 15.28 -2.68 -2.04
C TRP A 97 15.42 -4.19 -1.78
N GLU A 98 15.93 -4.93 -2.75
CA GLU A 98 16.06 -6.38 -2.68
C GLU A 98 16.97 -6.85 -1.53
N ASN A 99 18.15 -6.25 -1.41
CA ASN A 99 19.18 -6.67 -0.44
C ASN A 99 19.48 -5.63 0.63
N THR A 100 19.09 -4.38 0.39
CA THR A 100 19.44 -3.24 1.23
C THR A 100 18.20 -2.41 1.56
N TYR A 101 18.34 -1.57 2.57
CA TYR A 101 17.38 -0.54 2.88
C TYR A 101 18.09 0.72 3.37
N SER A 102 17.46 1.87 3.21
CA SER A 102 17.97 3.15 3.70
C SER A 102 17.01 3.81 4.67
N THR A 103 17.52 4.61 5.61
CA THR A 103 16.69 5.34 6.59
C THR A 103 16.79 6.85 6.38
N HIS A 104 15.64 7.55 6.37
CA HIS A 104 15.53 8.97 6.04
C HIS A 104 14.68 9.75 7.05
N LYS A 105 14.98 11.04 7.20
CA LYS A 105 14.16 12.01 7.96
C LYS A 105 12.95 12.52 7.17
N ASN A 106 13.00 12.48 5.85
CA ASN A 106 11.92 12.83 4.91
C ASN A 106 12.20 12.09 3.59
N PHE A 107 11.18 11.88 2.75
CA PHE A 107 11.34 11.27 1.43
C PHE A 107 11.55 12.28 0.28
N GLY A 108 11.45 13.58 0.56
CA GLY A 108 11.88 14.61 -0.41
C GLY A 108 13.41 14.81 -0.48
N ASP A 109 14.17 14.19 0.42
CA ASP A 109 15.63 14.26 0.45
C ASP A 109 16.22 12.84 0.40
N ALA A 110 17.21 12.64 -0.45
CA ALA A 110 17.93 11.37 -0.60
C ALA A 110 18.85 11.07 0.60
N LYS A 111 19.18 12.05 1.46
CA LYS A 111 20.07 11.85 2.60
C LYS A 111 19.53 10.77 3.53
N GLY A 112 20.26 9.67 3.60
CA GLY A 112 19.94 8.53 4.44
C GLY A 112 21.14 7.65 4.69
N LYS A 113 20.98 6.69 5.59
CA LYS A 113 21.99 5.66 5.88
C LYS A 113 21.54 4.35 5.27
N VAL A 114 22.32 3.83 4.32
CA VAL A 114 22.09 2.53 3.69
C VAL A 114 22.62 1.41 4.60
N LYS A 115 21.90 0.29 4.64
CA LYS A 115 22.25 -0.91 5.40
C LYS A 115 21.80 -2.16 4.67
N ASP A 116 22.48 -3.27 4.95
CA ASP A 116 22.04 -4.58 4.48
C ASP A 116 20.83 -5.09 5.27
N ILE A 117 19.99 -5.85 4.58
CA ILE A 117 18.94 -6.67 5.17
C ILE A 117 19.58 -7.94 5.70
N GLY A 118 19.54 -8.12 7.02
CA GLY A 118 20.34 -9.12 7.73
C GLY A 118 19.84 -10.56 7.60
N SER A 119 18.59 -10.77 7.19
CA SER A 119 17.99 -12.10 7.06
C SER A 119 17.39 -12.31 5.67
N PRO A 120 17.60 -13.45 5.00
CA PRO A 120 16.88 -13.80 3.78
C PRO A 120 15.36 -13.78 3.95
N LEU A 121 14.86 -14.11 5.15
CA LEU A 121 13.44 -14.05 5.48
C LEU A 121 12.90 -12.61 5.50
N ALA A 122 13.74 -11.61 5.74
CA ALA A 122 13.37 -10.19 5.73
C ALA A 122 13.44 -9.53 4.34
N LYS A 123 14.02 -10.20 3.32
CA LYS A 123 14.12 -9.70 1.94
C LYS A 123 12.87 -10.06 1.13
N ASN A 124 12.50 -9.27 0.13
CA ASN A 124 11.44 -9.63 -0.83
C ASN A 124 10.09 -10.04 -0.19
N GLY A 125 9.64 -9.34 0.84
CA GLY A 125 8.30 -9.47 1.37
C GLY A 125 7.26 -8.89 0.42
N ASP A 126 6.03 -9.39 0.47
CA ASP A 126 4.87 -8.78 -0.19
C ASP A 126 4.41 -7.53 0.56
N HIS A 127 4.58 -7.50 1.88
CA HIS A 127 4.31 -6.31 2.68
C HIS A 127 5.33 -6.12 3.79
N TYR A 128 5.58 -4.85 4.10
CA TYR A 128 6.38 -4.43 5.24
C TYR A 128 5.59 -3.44 6.08
N PHE A 129 5.52 -3.67 7.38
CA PHE A 129 5.05 -2.64 8.31
C PHE A 129 5.75 -2.75 9.65
N ALA A 130 5.90 -1.61 10.34
CA ALA A 130 6.43 -1.61 11.68
C ALA A 130 5.30 -1.43 12.70
N LEU A 131 5.49 -2.02 13.88
CA LEU A 131 4.62 -1.83 15.04
C LEU A 131 5.48 -1.49 16.25
N SER A 132 4.99 -0.62 17.12
CA SER A 132 5.61 -0.37 18.42
C SER A 132 4.62 -0.72 19.51
N THR A 133 4.93 -1.75 20.29
CA THR A 133 4.17 -2.16 21.48
C THR A 133 5.02 -1.97 22.73
N GLU A 134 4.38 -2.09 23.90
CA GLU A 134 5.09 -1.98 25.17
C GLU A 134 5.97 -3.20 25.43
N GLU A 135 5.46 -4.40 25.12
CA GLU A 135 6.11 -5.69 25.35
C GLU A 135 7.27 -5.97 24.38
N MET A 136 7.08 -5.72 23.08
CA MET A 136 8.06 -6.09 22.04
C MET A 136 8.94 -4.91 21.61
N GLY A 137 8.71 -3.72 22.15
CA GLY A 137 9.28 -2.49 21.64
C GLY A 137 8.91 -2.27 20.17
N LYS A 138 9.87 -1.79 19.37
CA LYS A 138 9.70 -1.58 17.93
C LYS A 138 10.09 -2.85 17.17
N VAL A 139 9.16 -3.34 16.34
CA VAL A 139 9.37 -4.50 15.47
C VAL A 139 8.94 -4.22 14.03
N VAL A 140 9.47 -4.99 13.09
CA VAL A 140 9.11 -5.03 11.68
C VAL A 140 8.41 -6.36 11.40
N TYR A 141 7.25 -6.28 10.79
CA TYR A 141 6.59 -7.42 10.18
C TYR A 141 6.90 -7.44 8.68
N VAL A 142 7.29 -8.62 8.20
CA VAL A 142 7.48 -8.93 6.79
C VAL A 142 6.50 -10.04 6.43
N ILE A 143 5.59 -9.76 5.51
CA ILE A 143 4.61 -10.74 5.02
C ILE A 143 5.13 -11.36 3.73
N LYS A 144 5.04 -12.69 3.60
CA LYS A 144 5.40 -13.46 2.39
C LYS A 144 4.34 -14.53 2.15
N GLY A 145 3.55 -14.37 1.10
CA GLY A 145 2.32 -15.12 0.88
C GLY A 145 1.42 -15.03 2.11
N PHE A 146 1.14 -16.18 2.71
CA PHE A 146 0.33 -16.26 3.92
C PHE A 146 1.16 -16.34 5.21
N LYS A 147 2.49 -16.22 5.13
CA LYS A 147 3.37 -16.22 6.31
C LYS A 147 3.73 -14.80 6.72
N TYR A 148 3.98 -14.61 8.01
CA TYR A 148 4.59 -13.39 8.52
C TYR A 148 5.83 -13.73 9.34
N TYR A 149 6.79 -12.81 9.32
CA TYR A 149 8.04 -12.88 10.07
C TYR A 149 8.23 -11.56 10.82
N VAL A 150 8.63 -11.65 12.09
CA VAL A 150 8.81 -10.51 12.97
C VAL A 150 10.30 -10.32 13.26
N PHE A 151 10.80 -9.10 13.07
CA PHE A 151 12.19 -8.74 13.32
C PHE A 151 12.29 -7.52 14.22
N LYS A 152 13.36 -7.41 15.02
CA LYS A 152 13.66 -6.17 15.75
C LYS A 152 13.99 -5.02 14.79
N SER A 153 14.62 -5.33 13.66
CA SER A 153 14.91 -4.41 12.55
C SER A 153 15.18 -5.18 11.26
N LEU A 154 15.21 -4.50 10.11
CA LEU A 154 15.56 -5.15 8.83
C LEU A 154 17.02 -5.65 8.79
N SER A 155 17.94 -5.08 9.59
CA SER A 155 19.31 -5.60 9.73
C SER A 155 19.42 -6.80 10.68
N SER A 156 18.32 -7.24 11.30
CA SER A 156 18.36 -8.41 12.19
C SER A 156 18.54 -9.70 11.39
N THR A 157 19.42 -10.58 11.87
CA THR A 157 19.69 -11.89 11.25
C THR A 157 18.69 -12.96 11.68
N LYS A 158 18.13 -12.83 12.90
CA LYS A 158 17.16 -13.77 13.49
C LYS A 158 15.76 -13.18 13.56
N THR A 159 14.75 -14.03 13.34
CA THR A 159 13.34 -13.72 13.60
C THR A 159 13.08 -13.74 15.11
N LEU A 160 12.20 -12.84 15.57
CA LEU A 160 11.65 -12.85 16.93
C LEU A 160 10.44 -13.77 17.04
N ASN A 161 9.65 -13.83 15.97
CA ASN A 161 8.45 -14.64 15.88
C ASN A 161 8.11 -14.84 14.40
N GLU A 162 7.33 -15.86 14.09
CA GLU A 162 6.79 -16.15 12.78
C GLU A 162 5.47 -16.89 12.89
N GLY A 163 4.69 -16.85 11.83
CA GLY A 163 3.42 -17.57 11.81
C GLY A 163 2.68 -17.44 10.50
N VAL A 164 1.43 -17.88 10.51
CA VAL A 164 0.54 -17.83 9.35
C VAL A 164 -0.53 -16.77 9.60
N LEU A 165 -0.78 -15.93 8.59
CA LEU A 165 -1.86 -14.96 8.61
C LEU A 165 -3.20 -15.68 8.80
N PRO A 166 -4.10 -15.16 9.65
CA PRO A 166 -5.46 -15.68 9.75
C PRO A 166 -6.17 -15.65 8.39
N LYS A 167 -7.03 -16.64 8.09
CA LYS A 167 -7.76 -16.76 6.81
C LYS A 167 -8.37 -15.44 6.30
N LYS A 168 -8.97 -14.65 7.20
CA LYS A 168 -9.58 -13.34 6.87
C LYS A 168 -8.60 -12.26 6.39
N LEU A 169 -7.29 -12.44 6.61
CA LEU A 169 -6.22 -11.55 6.16
C LEU A 169 -5.45 -12.12 4.96
N GLN A 170 -5.82 -13.30 4.47
CA GLN A 170 -5.18 -13.95 3.31
C GLN A 170 -5.76 -13.48 1.97
N SER A 171 -6.93 -12.84 1.97
CA SER A 171 -7.58 -12.31 0.77
C SER A 171 -7.89 -10.82 0.86
N ASP A 172 -7.96 -10.17 -0.30
CA ASP A 172 -8.49 -8.82 -0.49
C ASP A 172 -7.78 -7.72 0.31
N VAL A 173 -6.58 -8.01 0.84
CA VAL A 173 -5.76 -7.02 1.54
C VAL A 173 -4.92 -6.26 0.52
N VAL A 174 -4.99 -4.94 0.62
CA VAL A 174 -4.26 -3.99 -0.22
C VAL A 174 -3.00 -3.50 0.49
N ALA A 175 -3.09 -3.22 1.79
CA ALA A 175 -1.96 -2.75 2.58
C ALA A 175 -2.14 -3.03 4.08
N PHE A 176 -1.00 -3.17 4.77
CA PHE A 176 -0.90 -3.22 6.22
C PHE A 176 -0.09 -2.02 6.71
N TRP A 177 -0.46 -1.45 7.86
CA TRP A 177 0.42 -0.52 8.56
C TRP A 177 0.20 -0.56 10.07
N GLY A 178 1.27 -0.43 10.85
CA GLY A 178 1.16 -0.22 12.29
C GLY A 178 1.03 1.26 12.62
N ARG A 179 0.30 1.55 13.70
CA ARG A 179 0.28 2.86 14.37
C ARG A 179 -0.02 2.67 15.85
N LYS A 180 0.94 3.05 16.72
CA LYS A 180 0.92 2.70 18.16
C LYS A 180 0.78 1.17 18.31
N LYS A 181 -0.08 0.69 19.21
CA LYS A 181 -0.39 -0.74 19.43
C LYS A 181 -1.35 -1.37 18.41
N TYR A 182 -1.76 -0.64 17.38
CA TYR A 182 -2.76 -1.10 16.42
C TYR A 182 -2.15 -1.39 15.05
N ILE A 183 -2.64 -2.45 14.44
CA ILE A 183 -2.45 -2.79 13.04
C ILE A 183 -3.68 -2.29 12.29
N TYR A 184 -3.45 -1.56 11.22
CA TYR A 184 -4.47 -1.11 10.29
C TYR A 184 -4.31 -1.86 8.99
N ILE A 185 -5.45 -2.15 8.37
CA ILE A 185 -5.53 -3.00 7.19
C ILE A 185 -6.47 -2.31 6.22
N LEU A 186 -5.97 -2.01 5.02
CA LEU A 186 -6.82 -1.57 3.91
C LEU A 186 -7.22 -2.82 3.13
N LYS A 187 -8.52 -3.12 3.09
CA LYS A 187 -9.07 -4.18 2.24
C LYS A 187 -9.94 -3.60 1.15
N ASN A 188 -10.00 -4.26 0.01
CA ASN A 188 -10.97 -3.96 -1.04
C ASN A 188 -12.11 -4.96 -0.97
N THR A 189 -13.26 -4.57 -0.42
CA THR A 189 -14.42 -5.46 -0.37
C THR A 189 -15.22 -5.34 -1.66
N LYS A 190 -15.81 -6.46 -2.10
CA LYS A 190 -16.63 -6.47 -3.33
C LYS A 190 -17.84 -5.56 -3.21
N GLU A 191 -18.53 -5.53 -2.05
CA GLU A 191 -19.78 -4.76 -1.93
C GLU A 191 -19.57 -3.28 -1.59
N ARG A 192 -18.48 -2.93 -0.88
CA ARG A 192 -18.29 -1.59 -0.30
C ARG A 192 -17.03 -0.88 -0.77
N GLY A 193 -16.19 -1.53 -1.58
CA GLY A 193 -14.93 -0.99 -2.06
C GLY A 193 -13.86 -0.90 -0.96
N PRO A 194 -12.95 0.09 -1.02
CA PRO A 194 -11.83 0.18 -0.09
C PRO A 194 -12.30 0.57 1.32
N LEU A 195 -11.99 -0.28 2.29
CA LEU A 195 -12.33 -0.11 3.69
C LEU A 195 -11.09 -0.29 4.58
N ILE A 196 -10.98 0.58 5.57
CA ILE A 196 -9.93 0.56 6.58
C ILE A 196 -10.47 -0.14 7.82
N TYR A 197 -9.78 -1.22 8.18
CA TYR A 197 -9.99 -1.98 9.39
C TYR A 197 -8.86 -1.71 10.39
N ARG A 198 -9.16 -1.92 11.67
CA ARG A 198 -8.21 -1.82 12.77
C ARG A 198 -8.21 -3.10 13.58
N ALA A 199 -7.05 -3.55 14.03
CA ALA A 199 -6.88 -4.67 14.93
C ALA A 199 -5.70 -4.43 15.88
N THR A 200 -5.62 -5.21 16.95
CA THR A 200 -4.43 -5.30 17.82
C THR A 200 -3.46 -6.36 17.29
N ALA A 201 -2.23 -6.39 17.79
CA ALA A 201 -1.24 -7.40 17.40
C ALA A 201 -1.72 -8.84 17.59
N SER A 202 -2.62 -9.09 18.54
CA SER A 202 -3.26 -10.39 18.78
C SER A 202 -3.98 -10.99 17.57
N ILE A 203 -4.32 -10.17 16.57
CA ILE A 203 -4.89 -10.63 15.30
C ILE A 203 -3.97 -11.61 14.59
N LEU A 204 -2.65 -11.46 14.71
CA LEU A 204 -1.66 -12.29 14.02
C LEU A 204 -1.36 -13.60 14.76
N ASN A 205 -1.74 -13.70 16.03
CA ASN A 205 -1.48 -14.86 16.88
C ASN A 205 -2.71 -15.76 17.06
N ASN A 206 -3.81 -15.50 16.34
CA ASN A 206 -5.09 -16.24 16.42
C ASN A 206 -5.72 -16.38 17.83
N MET A 207 -5.17 -15.75 18.87
CA MET A 207 -5.69 -15.88 20.23
C MET A 207 -7.10 -15.28 20.39
N LYS A 208 -7.41 -14.20 19.67
CA LYS A 208 -8.76 -13.62 19.50
C LYS A 208 -8.79 -12.82 18.20
N PRO A 209 -9.01 -13.46 17.03
CA PRO A 209 -8.93 -12.77 15.76
C PRO A 209 -10.20 -11.95 15.57
N GLN A 210 -10.30 -10.77 16.18
CA GLN A 210 -11.36 -9.81 15.92
C GLN A 210 -10.77 -8.63 15.15
N LEU A 211 -11.24 -8.45 13.91
CA LEU A 211 -11.12 -7.16 13.26
C LEU A 211 -12.10 -6.25 14.01
N SER A 212 -11.67 -5.05 14.39
CA SER A 212 -12.55 -4.08 15.03
C SER A 212 -13.80 -3.88 14.17
N SER A 213 -14.96 -3.77 14.81
CA SER A 213 -16.22 -3.37 14.19
C SER A 213 -16.15 -1.97 13.56
N THR A 214 -15.17 -1.15 13.94
CA THR A 214 -14.96 0.18 13.39
C THR A 214 -14.33 0.09 11.99
N VAL A 215 -15.21 0.05 11.00
CA VAL A 215 -14.90 0.20 9.57
C VAL A 215 -14.92 1.68 9.22
N SER A 216 -13.90 2.17 8.52
CA SER A 216 -13.93 3.53 7.95
C SER A 216 -13.56 3.51 6.47
N ALA A 217 -14.30 4.24 5.65
CA ALA A 217 -13.91 4.47 4.26
C ALA A 217 -12.77 5.51 4.20
N PRO A 218 -11.83 5.41 3.26
CA PRO A 218 -10.88 6.47 2.96
C PRO A 218 -11.63 7.77 2.63
N ASN A 219 -11.14 8.89 3.14
CA ASN A 219 -11.65 10.22 2.77
C ASN A 219 -11.39 10.51 1.28
N ILE A 220 -12.03 11.52 0.71
CA ILE A 220 -11.96 11.77 -0.74
C ILE A 220 -10.54 11.99 -1.27
N GLY A 221 -9.71 12.77 -0.59
CA GLY A 221 -8.33 13.04 -1.01
C GLY A 221 -7.47 11.79 -0.99
N VAL A 222 -7.61 10.98 0.06
CA VAL A 222 -6.94 9.68 0.17
C VAL A 222 -7.43 8.73 -0.90
N ARG A 223 -8.76 8.62 -1.07
CA ARG A 223 -9.39 7.74 -2.04
C ARG A 223 -8.85 8.01 -3.44
N ASN A 224 -8.81 9.26 -3.87
CA ASN A 224 -8.28 9.66 -5.18
C ASN A 224 -6.78 9.35 -5.34
N PHE A 225 -6.04 9.29 -4.24
CA PHE A 225 -4.61 8.98 -4.23
C PHE A 225 -4.29 7.48 -4.16
N LEU A 226 -5.24 6.63 -3.74
CA LEU A 226 -5.05 5.17 -3.79
C LEU A 226 -4.89 4.72 -5.25
N ILE A 227 -4.12 3.66 -5.47
CA ILE A 227 -4.12 2.97 -6.77
C ILE A 227 -5.57 2.58 -7.08
N GLY A 228 -6.08 2.90 -8.28
CA GLY A 228 -7.49 2.68 -8.64
C GLY A 228 -8.50 3.65 -7.99
N GLY A 229 -8.05 4.74 -7.36
CA GLY A 229 -8.90 5.67 -6.59
C GLY A 229 -10.07 6.34 -7.32
N LEU A 230 -9.99 6.47 -8.64
CA LEU A 230 -11.03 7.12 -9.46
C LEU A 230 -12.29 6.25 -9.66
N THR A 231 -12.29 4.99 -9.26
CA THR A 231 -13.32 4.01 -9.67
C THR A 231 -14.36 3.69 -8.60
N ALA A 232 -14.42 4.48 -7.52
CA ALA A 232 -15.27 4.22 -6.36
C ALA A 232 -16.57 5.05 -6.33
N LYS A 233 -17.13 5.42 -7.50
CA LYS A 233 -18.26 6.37 -7.58
C LYS A 233 -19.57 5.91 -8.25
N LYS A 234 -19.72 4.68 -8.75
CA LYS A 234 -21.04 4.20 -9.24
C LYS A 234 -21.34 2.75 -8.87
N ASN A 235 -22.45 2.56 -8.15
CA ASN A 235 -23.22 1.31 -8.00
C ASN A 235 -22.51 0.07 -7.44
N GLY A 236 -21.63 0.21 -6.44
CA GLY A 236 -21.10 -0.95 -5.68
C GLY A 236 -20.24 -1.93 -6.48
N GLY A 237 -19.99 -1.66 -7.77
CA GLY A 237 -19.09 -2.42 -8.63
C GLY A 237 -17.81 -1.64 -8.88
N THR A 238 -16.67 -2.21 -8.51
CA THR A 238 -15.36 -1.67 -8.89
C THR A 238 -15.06 -2.06 -10.34
N SER A 239 -15.43 -1.20 -11.28
CA SER A 239 -14.92 -1.23 -12.66
C SER A 239 -13.69 -0.33 -12.72
N ALA A 240 -12.48 -0.89 -12.88
CA ALA A 240 -11.32 -0.04 -13.18
C ALA A 240 -11.31 0.29 -14.65
N VAL A 241 -11.71 1.52 -14.95
CA VAL A 241 -11.22 2.21 -16.12
C VAL A 241 -9.98 2.96 -15.68
N TRP A 242 -8.82 2.58 -16.21
CA TRP A 242 -7.57 3.31 -16.06
C TRP A 242 -7.74 4.67 -16.74
N LYS A 243 -8.12 5.71 -15.98
CA LYS A 243 -7.76 7.07 -16.36
C LYS A 243 -6.43 7.36 -15.70
N SER A 244 -5.42 7.46 -16.55
CA SER A 244 -4.14 8.06 -16.21
C SER A 244 -4.36 9.30 -15.34
N VAL A 245 -3.58 9.45 -14.28
CA VAL A 245 -3.43 10.73 -13.58
C VAL A 245 -2.53 11.61 -14.45
N SER A 246 -2.91 11.82 -15.71
CA SER A 246 -2.27 12.74 -16.64
C SER A 246 -3.26 13.85 -16.92
N SER A 247 -3.28 14.85 -16.04
CA SER A 247 -3.76 16.24 -16.29
C SER A 247 -4.33 16.96 -15.06
N ALA A 248 -4.44 16.32 -13.88
CA ALA A 248 -5.04 16.97 -12.70
C ALA A 248 -4.05 17.73 -11.80
N PHE A 249 -2.76 17.78 -12.13
CA PHE A 249 -1.78 18.58 -11.40
C PHE A 249 -0.90 19.34 -12.40
N PRO A 250 -0.99 20.68 -12.46
CA PRO A 250 0.01 21.46 -13.17
C PRO A 250 1.31 21.35 -12.38
N PHE A 251 2.23 20.50 -12.85
CA PHE A 251 3.64 20.71 -12.57
C PHE A 251 4.15 21.72 -13.61
N CYS A 252 4.09 23.01 -13.26
CA CYS A 252 4.89 24.14 -13.74
C CYS A 252 4.66 25.21 -12.66
N ASN A 253 5.60 25.49 -11.75
CA ASN A 253 6.69 26.44 -11.97
C ASN A 253 6.23 27.63 -12.82
N ASP A 254 5.67 28.64 -12.16
CA ASP A 254 5.83 30.01 -12.64
C ASP A 254 6.99 30.61 -11.84
N SER A 255 8.07 30.84 -12.58
CA SER A 255 9.20 31.79 -12.40
C SER A 255 9.54 32.28 -11.00
#